data_AF-A0A086MPL6-F1
#
_entry.id   AF-A0A086MPL6-F1
#
_cell.length_a   1.000
_cell.length_b   1.000
_cell.length_c   1.000
_cell.angle_alpha   90.00
_cell.angle_beta   90.00
_cell.angle_gamma   90.00
#
_symmetry.space_group_name_H-M   'P 1'
#
loop_
_entity.id
_entity.type
_entity.pdbx_description
1 polymer ?
#
loop_
_entity_poly.entity_id
_entity_poly.type
_entity_poly.pdbx_seq_one_letter_code
_entity_poly.pdbx_strand_id
1 'polypeptide(L)' 'MFGFRGGESDETVTRKTGYRIDAKRQWRGLTTADLLQIKNEEQLIEVVKVRCSLTYDKARADVQSWMSGKQF' A
#
# COMPACT_ATOMS: atom_id res chain seq x y z
N MET A 1 17.86 13.11 1.17
CA MET A 1 17.27 13.92 0.09
C MET A 1 16.45 13.00 -0.81
N PHE A 2 15.12 13.12 -0.81
CA PHE A 2 14.26 12.39 -1.73
C PHE A 2 14.40 13.04 -3.11
N GLY A 3 15.20 12.42 -3.97
CA GLY A 3 15.37 12.83 -5.36
C GLY A 3 14.09 12.54 -6.14
N PHE A 4 13.26 13.57 -6.32
CA PHE A 4 12.18 13.58 -7.30
C PHE A 4 12.80 13.62 -8.69
N ARG A 5 12.98 12.45 -9.32
CA ARG A 5 13.28 12.35 -10.75
C ARG A 5 11.97 12.15 -11.51
N GLY A 6 11.51 13.24 -12.11
CA GLY A 6 10.67 13.32 -13.31
C GLY A 6 9.53 12.31 -13.46
N GLY A 7 8.30 12.77 -13.24
CA GLY A 7 7.12 12.20 -13.91
C GLY A 7 5.93 11.83 -13.05
N GLU A 8 6.01 11.91 -11.72
CA GLU A 8 4.86 11.66 -10.84
C GLU A 8 4.24 12.98 -10.40
N SER A 9 3.06 13.30 -10.93
CA SER A 9 2.26 14.46 -10.58
C SER A 9 2.07 14.55 -9.06
N ASP A 10 2.13 15.76 -8.52
CA ASP A 10 1.96 16.07 -7.08
C ASP A 10 0.63 15.49 -6.50
N GLU A 11 -0.39 15.37 -7.35
CA GLU A 11 -1.65 14.65 -7.07
C GLU A 11 -1.45 13.17 -6.71
N THR A 12 -0.56 12.46 -7.40
CA THR A 12 -0.26 11.04 -7.16
C THR A 12 0.47 10.86 -5.83
N VAL A 13 1.33 11.82 -5.45
CA VAL A 13 2.07 11.79 -4.18
C VAL A 13 1.15 12.06 -2.99
N THR A 14 0.22 13.00 -3.13
CA THR A 14 -0.78 13.31 -2.10
C THR A 14 -1.76 12.14 -1.91
N ARG A 15 -2.25 11.54 -3.00
CA ARG A 15 -3.09 10.32 -2.95
C ARG A 15 -2.33 9.13 -2.34
N LYS A 16 -1.08 8.88 -2.77
CA LYS A 16 -0.22 7.84 -2.17
C LYS A 16 -0.04 8.06 -0.67
N THR A 17 0.12 9.29 -0.21
CA THR A 17 0.27 9.58 1.23
C THR A 17 -1.01 9.28 2.01
N GLY A 18 -2.18 9.64 1.47
CA GLY A 18 -3.47 9.25 2.03
C GLY A 18 -3.65 7.73 2.11
N TYR A 19 -3.32 7.02 1.02
CA TYR A 19 -3.38 5.57 0.97
C TYR A 19 -2.45 4.90 1.98
N ARG A 20 -1.27 5.47 2.24
CA ARG A 20 -0.34 4.94 3.26
C ARG A 20 -0.91 5.06 4.67
N ILE A 21 -1.51 6.20 5.01
CA ILE A 21 -2.11 6.41 6.33
C ILE A 21 -3.29 5.45 6.53
N ASP A 22 -4.11 5.30 5.49
CA ASP A 22 -5.29 4.43 5.53
C ASP A 22 -4.92 2.94 5.57
N ALA A 23 -3.90 2.53 4.79
CA ALA A 23 -3.35 1.17 4.82
C ALA A 23 -2.75 0.84 6.19
N LYS A 24 -2.06 1.80 6.82
CA LYS A 24 -1.53 1.63 8.18
C LYS A 24 -2.63 1.52 9.24
N ARG A 25 -3.79 2.16 9.03
CA ARG A 25 -4.97 2.00 9.90
C ARG A 25 -5.60 0.61 9.75
N GLN A 26 -5.74 0.14 8.50
CA GLN A 26 -6.29 -1.18 8.20
C GLN A 26 -5.38 -2.29 8.73
N TRP A 27 -4.08 -2.20 8.42
CA TRP A 27 -3.09 -3.20 8.78
C TRP A 27 -2.05 -2.60 9.74
N ARG A 28 -2.33 -2.69 11.04
CA ARG A 28 -1.46 -2.17 12.11
C ARG A 28 -0.04 -2.74 12.12
N GLY A 29 0.19 -3.87 11.45
CA GLY A 29 1.50 -4.51 11.31
C GLY A 29 2.37 -3.96 10.17
N LEU A 30 1.83 -3.09 9.30
CA LEU A 30 2.62 -2.50 8.21
C LEU A 30 3.43 -1.31 8.72
N THR A 31 4.73 -1.35 8.41
CA THR A 31 5.64 -0.24 8.68
C THR A 31 5.63 0.76 7.53
N THR A 32 5.93 2.02 7.83
CA THR A 32 6.04 3.06 6.78
C THR A 32 7.09 2.71 5.72
N ALA A 33 8.12 1.95 6.08
CA ALA A 33 9.13 1.46 5.15
C ALA A 33 8.57 0.43 4.14
N ASP A 34 7.72 -0.50 4.58
CA ASP A 34 7.07 -1.46 3.66
C ASP A 34 6.15 -0.70 2.68
N LEU A 35 5.39 0.28 3.21
CA LEU A 35 4.49 1.15 2.43
C LEU A 35 5.21 2.10 1.45
N LEU A 36 6.50 2.36 1.65
CA LEU A 36 7.33 3.12 0.72
C LEU A 36 7.81 2.24 -0.46
N GLN A 37 7.96 0.94 -0.22
CA GLN A 37 8.40 -0.03 -1.23
C GLN A 37 7.23 -0.49 -2.11
N ILE A 38 6.00 -0.42 -1.61
CA ILE A 38 4.80 -0.79 -2.35
C ILE A 38 4.54 0.18 -3.51
N LYS A 39 4.62 -0.34 -4.72
CA LYS A 39 4.33 0.37 -5.97
C LYS A 39 3.05 -0.10 -6.65
N ASN A 40 2.62 -1.33 -6.37
CA ASN A 40 1.51 -2.01 -7.04
C ASN A 40 0.72 -2.85 -6.01
N GLU A 41 -0.49 -3.27 -6.37
CA GLU A 41 -1.35 -4.14 -5.55
C GLU A 41 -0.65 -5.44 -5.12
N GLU A 42 0.06 -6.12 -6.03
CA GLU A 42 0.75 -7.39 -5.71
C GLU A 42 1.79 -7.24 -4.60
N GLN A 43 2.53 -6.13 -4.59
CA GLN A 43 3.52 -5.85 -3.54
C GLN A 43 2.83 -5.58 -2.19
N LEU A 44 1.65 -4.97 -2.19
CA LEU A 44 0.84 -4.80 -0.98
C LEU A 44 0.36 -6.15 -0.46
N ILE A 45 -0.10 -7.05 -1.35
CA ILE A 45 -0.55 -8.40 -0.98
C ILE A 45 0.59 -9.20 -0.34
N GLU A 46 1.79 -9.17 -0.91
CA GLU A 46 2.95 -9.86 -0.34
C GLU A 46 3.33 -9.31 1.03
N VAL A 47 3.34 -7.99 1.21
CA VAL A 47 3.62 -7.37 2.50
C VAL A 47 2.55 -7.73 3.53
N VAL A 48 1.26 -7.66 3.17
CA VAL A 48 0.15 -8.02 4.08
C VAL A 48 0.21 -9.50 4.45
N LYS A 49 0.50 -10.38 3.49
CA LYS A 49 0.73 -11.81 3.72
C LYS A 49 1.83 -12.05 4.76
N VAL A 50 2.99 -11.39 4.60
CA VAL A 50 4.14 -11.55 5.51
C VAL A 50 3.90 -10.90 6.88
N ARG A 51 3.33 -9.69 6.92
CA ARG A 51 3.15 -8.92 8.15
C ARG A 51 1.97 -9.36 8.99
N CYS A 52 0.89 -9.83 8.37
CA CYS A 52 -0.28 -10.39 9.06
C CYS A 52 -0.25 -11.92 9.15
N SER A 53 0.82 -12.58 8.69
CA SER A 53 0.93 -14.05 8.65
C SER A 53 -0.29 -14.72 8.00
N LEU A 54 -0.83 -14.10 6.95
CA LEU A 54 -1.99 -14.57 6.21
C LEU A 54 -1.58 -15.44 5.02
N THR A 55 -2.51 -16.26 4.53
CA THR A 55 -2.35 -16.90 3.22
C THR A 55 -2.49 -15.86 2.11
N TYR A 56 -1.86 -16.13 0.95
CA TYR A 56 -1.92 -15.22 -0.19
C TYR A 56 -3.36 -14.89 -0.61
N ASP A 57 -4.24 -15.89 -0.60
CA ASP A 57 -5.66 -15.72 -0.97
C ASP A 57 -6.41 -14.77 -0.02
N LYS A 58 -6.20 -14.91 1.31
CA LYS A 58 -6.76 -14.00 2.30
C LYS A 58 -6.18 -12.60 2.19
N ALA A 59 -4.86 -12.49 2.04
CA ALA A 59 -4.21 -11.19 1.87
C ALA A 59 -4.70 -10.49 0.60
N ARG A 60 -4.89 -11.23 -0.50
CA ARG A 60 -5.45 -10.72 -1.75
C ARG A 60 -6.88 -10.25 -1.57
N ALA A 61 -7.76 -11.05 -0.98
CA ALA A 61 -9.14 -10.67 -0.74
C ALA A 61 -9.26 -9.43 0.15
N ASP A 62 -8.44 -9.33 1.20
CA ASP A 62 -8.41 -8.19 2.11
C ASP A 62 -7.92 -6.92 1.40
N VAL A 63 -6.84 -7.02 0.63
CA VAL A 63 -6.32 -5.92 -0.19
C VAL A 63 -7.30 -5.49 -1.27
N GLN A 64 -7.92 -6.42 -1.99
CA GLN A 64 -8.92 -6.10 -3.00
C GLN A 64 -10.17 -5.47 -2.40
N SER A 65 -10.64 -5.96 -1.24
CA SER A 65 -11.75 -5.33 -0.54
C SER A 65 -11.40 -3.93 -0.03
N TRP A 66 -10.14 -3.71 0.37
CA TRP A 66 -9.66 -2.40 0.80
C TRP A 66 -9.43 -1.44 -0.38
N MET A 67 -9.01 -1.95 -1.54
CA MET A 67 -8.89 -1.19 -2.79
C MET A 67 -10.24 -0.95 -3.46
N SER A 68 -11.26 -1.76 -3.18
CA SER A 68 -12.61 -1.59 -3.72
C SER A 68 -13.21 -0.28 -3.22
N GLY A 69 -13.24 0.73 -4.10
CA GLY A 69 -13.67 2.10 -3.79
C GLY A 69 -12.53 3.13 -3.75
N LYS A 70 -11.28 2.70 -3.95
CA LYS A 70 -10.09 3.56 -4.03
C LYS A 70 -9.53 3.51 -5.45
N GLN A 71 -9.51 4.65 -6.13
CA GLN A 71 -8.86 4.75 -7.44
C GLN A 71 -7.36 5.01 -7.21
N PHE A 72 -6.55 3.97 -7.39
CA PHE A 72 -5.09 4.04 -7.26
C PHE A 72 -4.46 4.73 -8.47
#